data_AF-A0A0E9LWS3-F1
#
_entry.id   AF-A0A0E9LWS3-F1
#
_cell.length_a   1.000
_cell.length_b   1.000
_cell.length_c   1.000
_cell.angle_alpha   90.00
_cell.angle_beta   90.00
_cell.angle_gamma   90.00
#
_symmetry.space_group_name_H-M   'P 1'
#
loop_
_entity.id
_entity.type
_entity.pdbx_description
1 polymer ?
#
loop_
_entity_poly.entity_id
_entity_poly.type
_entity_poly.pdbx_seq_one_letter_code
_entity_poly.pdbx_strand_id
1 'polypeptide(L)'
;MTEQAYNHCVELHADNLYRFILKNIKDEDKASDIVQDAYEKMWRYKEGVDPEKAKSYLFTTAYHVLVDTVKKDQKMVPFERHTPTDYYTDSQYSDLNDILHRAIDQLPADQKMVLMLRDYEAIRMRKLRKLQG
;
A
#
# COMPACT_ATOMS: atom_id res chain seq x y z
N MET A 1 -1.06 21.95 -6.47
CA MET A 1 0.33 21.99 -5.97
C MET A 1 1.31 22.41 -7.07
N THR A 2 2.39 23.08 -6.70
CA THR A 2 3.48 23.45 -7.61
C THR A 2 4.40 22.26 -7.91
N GLU A 3 5.23 22.36 -8.95
CA GLU A 3 6.26 21.36 -9.25
C GLU A 3 7.25 21.17 -8.10
N GLN A 4 7.65 22.25 -7.43
CA GLN A 4 8.52 22.17 -6.25
C GLN A 4 7.87 21.38 -5.11
N ALA A 5 6.58 21.62 -4.83
CA ALA A 5 5.84 20.87 -3.83
C ALA A 5 5.71 19.38 -4.18
N TYR A 6 5.54 19.07 -5.47
CA TYR A 6 5.54 17.70 -5.97
C TYR A 6 6.89 17.01 -5.77
N ASN A 7 7.99 17.65 -6.20
CA ASN A 7 9.34 17.09 -6.05
C ASN A 7 9.68 16.85 -4.57
N HIS A 8 9.30 17.78 -3.71
CA HIS A 8 9.46 17.60 -2.27
C HIS A 8 8.65 16.41 -1.73
N CYS A 9 7.42 16.22 -2.21
CA CYS A 9 6.60 15.05 -1.88
C CYS A 9 7.29 13.74 -2.31
N VAL A 10 7.85 13.70 -3.53
CA VAL A 10 8.60 12.55 -4.05
C VAL A 10 9.78 12.21 -3.13
N GLU A 11 10.63 13.19 -2.85
CA GLU A 11 11.81 13.04 -1.99
C GLU A 11 11.44 12.51 -0.60
N LEU A 12 10.35 13.02 -0.03
CA LEU A 12 9.94 12.69 1.34
C LEU A 12 9.23 11.32 1.44
N HIS A 13 8.58 10.87 0.37
CA HIS A 13 7.63 9.75 0.45
C HIS A 13 7.93 8.56 -0.45
N ALA A 14 8.82 8.65 -1.44
CA ALA A 14 9.08 7.55 -2.39
C ALA A 14 9.50 6.23 -1.70
N ASP A 15 10.53 6.26 -0.85
CA ASP A 15 11.00 5.05 -0.13
C ASP A 15 9.92 4.50 0.82
N ASN A 16 9.19 5.40 1.50
CA ASN A 16 8.13 4.99 2.42
C ASN A 16 6.94 4.36 1.69
N LEU A 17 6.56 4.91 0.52
CA LEU A 17 5.49 4.39 -0.30
C LEU A 17 5.88 3.03 -0.90
N TYR A 18 7.11 2.91 -1.42
CA TYR A 18 7.63 1.66 -1.95
C TYR A 18 7.61 0.54 -0.92
N ARG A 19 8.12 0.79 0.30
CA ARG A 19 8.08 -0.20 1.39
C ARG A 19 6.66 -0.56 1.81
N PHE A 20 5.75 0.42 1.79
CA PHE A 20 4.34 0.17 2.07
C PHE A 20 3.75 -0.78 1.02
N ILE A 21 3.95 -0.53 -0.27
CA ILE A 21 3.43 -1.38 -1.35
C ILE A 21 4.10 -2.76 -1.35
N LEU A 22 5.43 -2.82 -1.27
CA LEU A 22 6.21 -4.05 -1.28
C LEU A 22 5.78 -5.01 -0.16
N LYS A 23 5.49 -4.49 1.03
CA LYS A 23 5.00 -5.32 2.15
C LYS A 23 3.66 -6.00 1.83
N ASN A 24 2.82 -5.39 1.01
CA ASN A 24 1.49 -5.89 0.67
C ASN A 24 1.49 -6.82 -0.55
N ILE A 25 2.27 -6.51 -1.59
CA ILE A 25 2.29 -7.31 -2.83
C ILE A 25 3.40 -8.35 -2.89
N LYS A 26 4.47 -8.20 -2.10
CA LYS A 26 5.64 -9.08 -2.02
C LYS A 26 6.32 -9.34 -3.39
N ASP A 27 6.21 -8.37 -4.30
CA ASP A 27 6.74 -8.41 -5.65
C ASP A 27 7.41 -7.04 -5.92
N GLU A 28 8.73 -7.04 -6.13
CA GLU A 28 9.52 -5.81 -6.24
C GLU A 28 9.21 -5.02 -7.51
N ASP A 29 9.04 -5.71 -8.63
CA ASP A 29 8.74 -5.11 -9.94
C ASP A 29 7.36 -4.46 -9.89
N LYS A 30 6.34 -5.20 -9.44
CA LYS A 30 4.99 -4.64 -9.29
C LYS A 30 4.94 -3.52 -8.26
N ALA A 31 5.72 -3.61 -7.18
CA ALA A 31 5.78 -2.53 -6.20
C ALA A 31 6.36 -1.24 -6.80
N SER A 32 7.40 -1.36 -7.62
CA SER A 32 7.97 -0.23 -8.37
C SER A 32 6.96 0.37 -9.34
N ASP A 33 6.28 -0.47 -10.12
CA ASP A 33 5.27 -0.04 -11.10
C ASP A 33 4.10 0.68 -10.43
N ILE A 34 3.59 0.16 -9.30
CA ILE A 34 2.50 0.77 -8.54
C ILE A 34 2.91 2.15 -8.00
N VAL A 35 4.13 2.26 -7.47
CA VAL A 35 4.67 3.54 -6.97
C VAL A 35 4.78 4.55 -8.11
N GLN A 36 5.30 4.13 -9.25
CA GLN A 36 5.41 4.98 -10.43
C GLN A 36 4.05 5.46 -10.91
N ASP A 37 3.08 4.56 -11.11
CA ASP A 37 1.74 4.89 -11.55
C ASP A 37 1.02 5.84 -10.58
N ALA A 38 1.23 5.67 -9.27
CA ALA A 38 0.69 6.59 -8.26
C ALA A 38 1.25 8.00 -8.39
N TYR A 39 2.56 8.14 -8.59
CA TYR A 39 3.21 9.43 -8.80
C TYR A 39 2.82 10.05 -10.14
N GLU A 40 2.73 9.28 -11.22
CA GLU A 40 2.26 9.76 -12.53
C GLU A 40 0.83 10.29 -12.45
N LYS A 41 -0.07 9.57 -11.77
CA LYS A 41 -1.45 10.03 -11.49
C LYS A 41 -1.45 11.31 -10.68
N MET A 42 -0.64 11.41 -9.63
CA MET A 42 -0.52 12.63 -8.84
C MET A 42 0.02 13.80 -9.69
N TRP A 43 1.01 13.56 -10.54
CA TRP A 43 1.57 14.58 -11.43
C TRP A 43 0.52 15.13 -12.40
N ARG A 44 -0.27 14.26 -13.03
CA ARG A 44 -1.36 14.65 -13.94
C ARG A 44 -2.41 15.53 -13.27
N TYR A 45 -2.71 15.28 -12.00
CA TYR A 45 -3.67 16.05 -11.21
C TYR A 45 -3.03 17.08 -10.28
N LYS A 46 -1.73 17.35 -10.42
CA LYS A 46 -0.95 18.08 -9.40
C LYS A 46 -1.55 19.43 -9.06
N GLU A 47 -2.12 20.15 -10.02
CA GLU A 47 -2.71 21.47 -9.81
C GLU A 47 -3.87 21.44 -8.82
N GLY A 48 -4.70 20.40 -8.85
CA GLY A 48 -5.85 20.21 -7.95
C GLY A 48 -5.51 19.59 -6.59
N VAL A 49 -4.27 19.14 -6.39
CA VAL A 49 -3.84 18.58 -5.11
C VAL A 49 -3.36 19.71 -4.19
N ASP A 50 -3.95 19.77 -3.01
CA ASP A 50 -3.49 20.58 -1.89
C ASP A 50 -2.13 20.04 -1.38
N PRO A 51 -1.05 20.86 -1.38
CA PRO A 51 0.25 20.44 -0.89
C PRO A 51 0.22 19.82 0.52
N GLU A 52 -0.63 20.32 1.43
CA GLU A 52 -0.74 19.77 2.79
C GLU A 52 -1.34 18.36 2.81
N LYS A 53 -2.10 18.01 1.77
CA LYS A 53 -2.76 16.71 1.60
C LYS A 53 -2.02 15.80 0.62
N ALA A 54 -0.86 16.22 0.12
CA ALA A 54 -0.10 15.48 -0.88
C ALA A 54 0.20 14.04 -0.43
N LYS A 55 0.67 13.86 0.82
CA LYS A 55 0.90 12.52 1.38
C LYS A 55 -0.36 11.65 1.33
N SER A 56 -1.47 12.13 1.86
CA SER A 56 -2.73 11.36 1.90
C SER A 56 -3.24 11.04 0.51
N TYR A 57 -3.18 11.99 -0.43
CA TYR A 57 -3.55 11.79 -1.82
C TYR A 57 -2.70 10.70 -2.48
N LEU A 58 -1.38 10.77 -2.30
CA LEU A 58 -0.42 9.82 -2.89
C LEU A 58 -0.66 8.39 -2.37
N PHE A 59 -0.73 8.21 -1.05
CA PHE A 59 -0.94 6.89 -0.46
C PHE A 59 -2.32 6.31 -0.80
N THR A 60 -3.35 7.15 -0.93
CA THR A 60 -4.68 6.72 -1.39
C THR A 60 -4.64 6.24 -2.83
N THR A 61 -3.98 7.02 -3.69
CA THR A 61 -3.82 6.67 -5.11
C THR A 61 -3.08 5.35 -5.26
N ALA A 62 -1.94 5.19 -4.60
CA ALA A 62 -1.15 3.96 -4.64
C ALA A 62 -1.91 2.75 -4.09
N TYR A 63 -2.74 2.94 -3.06
CA TYR A 63 -3.57 1.88 -2.54
C TYR A 63 -4.62 1.40 -3.55
N HIS A 64 -5.28 2.30 -4.26
CA HIS A 64 -6.23 1.92 -5.31
C HIS A 64 -5.54 1.15 -6.43
N VAL A 65 -4.36 1.62 -6.87
CA VAL A 65 -3.57 0.91 -7.89
C VAL A 65 -3.18 -0.49 -7.41
N LEU A 66 -2.72 -0.63 -6.16
CA LEU A 66 -2.42 -1.93 -5.56
C LEU A 66 -3.64 -2.87 -5.58
N VAL A 67 -4.81 -2.39 -5.15
CA VAL A 67 -6.03 -3.20 -5.12
C VAL A 67 -6.42 -3.64 -6.53
N ASP A 68 -6.32 -2.75 -7.52
CA ASP A 68 -6.63 -3.07 -8.91
C ASP A 68 -5.65 -4.09 -9.50
N THR A 69 -4.36 -3.95 -9.22
CA THR A 69 -3.31 -4.90 -9.62
C THR A 69 -3.57 -6.29 -9.04
N VAL A 70 -3.84 -6.38 -7.73
CA VAL A 70 -4.12 -7.67 -7.06
C VAL A 70 -5.41 -8.31 -7.60
N LYS A 71 -6.47 -7.53 -7.84
CA LYS A 71 -7.71 -8.04 -8.44
C LYS A 71 -7.49 -8.55 -9.86
N LYS A 72 -6.64 -7.88 -10.65
CA LYS A 72 -6.31 -8.31 -12.01
C LYS A 72 -5.55 -9.62 -12.01
N ASP A 73 -4.56 -9.76 -11.13
CA ASP A 73 -3.80 -11.00 -10.98
C ASP A 73 -4.70 -12.19 -10.62
N GLN A 74 -5.61 -12.01 -9.65
CA GLN A 74 -6.58 -13.05 -9.26
C GLN A 74 -7.47 -13.51 -10.42
N LYS A 75 -7.85 -12.60 -11.33
CA LYS A 75 -8.66 -12.92 -12.51
C LYS A 75 -7.87 -13.62 -13.61
N MET A 76 -6.55 -13.46 -13.65
CA MET A 76 -5.69 -14.04 -14.69
C MET A 76 -5.16 -15.44 -14.32
N VAL A 77 -5.33 -15.90 -13.07
CA VAL A 77 -5.04 -17.28 -12.68
C VAL A 77 -6.12 -18.21 -13.25
N PRO A 78 -5.80 -19.17 -14.14
CA PRO A 78 -6.77 -20.15 -14.64
C PRO A 78 -7.35 -20.99 -13.49
N PHE A 79 -8.64 -21.32 -13.60
CA PHE A 79 -9.54 -21.95 -12.61
C PHE A 79 -9.08 -23.28 -11.96
N GLU A 80 -7.89 -23.79 -12.24
CA GLU A 80 -7.38 -25.06 -11.70
C GLU A 80 -6.43 -24.91 -10.50
N ARG A 81 -6.32 -23.72 -9.90
CA ARG A 81 -5.47 -23.55 -8.71
C ARG A 81 -6.01 -22.49 -7.74
N HIS A 82 -7.21 -22.73 -7.22
CA HIS A 82 -7.72 -21.95 -6.08
C HIS A 82 -7.54 -22.73 -4.78
N THR A 83 -6.35 -22.67 -4.22
CA THR A 83 -6.20 -22.62 -2.76
C THR A 83 -6.06 -21.13 -2.39
N PRO A 84 -7.00 -20.54 -1.64
CA PRO A 84 -6.88 -19.17 -1.15
C PRO A 84 -5.94 -19.19 0.06
N THR A 85 -4.64 -19.34 -0.17
CA THR A 85 -3.62 -19.34 0.88
C THR A 85 -2.37 -18.63 0.38
N ASP A 86 -1.80 -17.79 1.25
CA ASP A 86 -0.44 -17.25 1.21
C ASP A 86 -0.22 -15.77 0.82
N TYR A 87 -1.20 -14.91 1.06
CA TYR A 87 -0.96 -13.46 1.21
C TYR A 87 -1.02 -12.98 2.67
N TYR A 88 -0.63 -13.80 3.64
CA TYR A 88 -0.26 -13.35 4.99
C TYR A 88 0.91 -14.17 5.51
N THR A 89 1.77 -13.50 6.27
CA THR A 89 3.08 -13.98 6.72
C THR A 89 2.94 -15.01 7.84
N ASP A 90 3.78 -16.05 7.75
CA ASP A 90 4.22 -16.98 8.79
C ASP A 90 3.13 -17.83 9.47
N SER A 91 3.18 -19.12 9.14
CA SER A 91 2.37 -20.18 9.69
C SER A 91 2.62 -20.35 11.20
N GLN A 92 1.73 -19.82 12.03
CA GLN A 92 1.40 -20.39 13.34
C GLN A 92 -0.02 -19.94 13.73
N TYR A 93 -0.96 -20.88 13.60
CA TYR A 93 -2.40 -20.67 13.48
C TYR A 93 -3.09 -20.30 14.80
N SER A 94 -4.00 -19.33 14.71
CA SER A 94 -5.11 -19.13 15.64
C SER A 94 -6.35 -18.83 14.79
N ASP A 95 -7.46 -19.50 15.07
CA ASP A 95 -8.78 -19.23 14.45
C ASP A 95 -9.13 -17.73 14.50
N LEU A 96 -8.61 -17.01 15.49
CA LEU A 96 -8.79 -15.56 15.65
C LEU A 96 -8.14 -14.75 14.53
N ASN A 97 -6.95 -15.14 14.03
CA ASN A 97 -6.28 -14.42 12.94
C ASN A 97 -7.04 -14.61 11.62
N ASP A 98 -7.58 -15.80 11.37
CA ASP A 98 -8.38 -16.06 10.17
C ASP A 98 -9.71 -15.31 10.19
N ILE A 99 -10.38 -15.28 11.35
CA ILE A 99 -11.60 -14.47 11.55
C ILE A 99 -11.28 -12.98 11.37
N LEU A 100 -10.16 -12.51 11.93
CA LEU A 100 -9.71 -11.13 11.80
C LEU A 100 -9.41 -10.78 10.34
N HIS A 101 -8.70 -11.63 9.60
CA HIS A 101 -8.41 -11.42 8.19
C HIS A 101 -9.69 -11.37 7.35
N ARG A 102 -10.64 -12.28 7.57
CA ARG A 102 -11.95 -12.24 6.89
C ARG A 102 -12.73 -10.97 7.22
N ALA A 103 -12.72 -10.54 8.48
CA ALA A 103 -13.38 -9.30 8.89
C ALA A 103 -12.73 -8.07 8.25
N ILE A 104 -11.39 -8.01 8.22
CA ILE A 104 -10.64 -6.99 7.49
C ILE A 104 -11.04 -7.03 6.01
N ASP A 105 -11.14 -8.22 5.41
CA ASP A 105 -11.48 -8.39 4.00
C ASP A 105 -12.88 -7.92 3.63
N GLN A 106 -13.81 -7.89 4.59
CA GLN A 106 -15.15 -7.34 4.40
C GLN A 106 -15.21 -5.81 4.50
N LEU A 107 -14.15 -5.15 4.97
CA LEU A 107 -14.13 -3.70 5.09
C LEU A 107 -14.11 -3.02 3.71
N PRO A 108 -14.78 -1.86 3.57
CA PRO A 108 -14.60 -0.97 2.43
C PRO A 108 -13.12 -0.62 2.22
N ALA A 109 -12.74 -0.36 0.96
CA ALA A 109 -11.36 -0.06 0.58
C ALA A 109 -10.75 1.07 1.44
N ASP A 110 -11.48 2.15 1.66
CA ASP A 110 -11.01 3.29 2.45
C ASP A 110 -10.70 2.91 3.90
N GLN A 111 -11.48 2.01 4.50
CA GLN A 111 -11.26 1.56 5.89
C GLN A 111 -10.06 0.60 5.98
N LYS A 112 -9.91 -0.31 5.01
CA LYS A 112 -8.72 -1.16 4.90
C LYS A 112 -7.45 -0.33 4.76
N MET A 113 -7.50 0.71 3.92
CA MET A 113 -6.40 1.64 3.71
C MET A 113 -5.95 2.27 5.02
N VAL A 114 -6.89 2.83 5.81
CA VAL A 114 -6.57 3.47 7.10
C VAL A 114 -5.88 2.49 8.06
N LEU A 115 -6.38 1.26 8.17
CA LEU A 115 -5.76 0.23 9.02
C LEU A 115 -4.35 -0.11 8.56
N MET A 116 -4.16 -0.33 7.26
CA MET A 116 -2.84 -0.67 6.71
C MET A 116 -1.83 0.46 6.85
N LEU A 117 -2.25 1.71 6.67
CA LEU A 117 -1.40 2.88 6.88
C LEU A 117 -0.98 3.02 8.35
N ARG A 118 -1.93 2.86 9.28
CA ARG A 118 -1.65 2.88 10.72
C ARG A 118 -0.63 1.79 11.10
N ASP A 119 -0.85 0.57 10.64
CA ASP A 119 0.01 -0.56 10.95
C ASP A 119 1.41 -0.38 10.35
N TYR A 120 1.50 0.22 9.16
CA TYR A 120 2.78 0.59 8.54
C TYR A 120 3.53 1.65 9.35
N GLU A 121 2.88 2.75 9.74
CA GLU A 121 3.48 3.81 10.56
C GLU A 121 3.96 3.25 11.91
N ALA A 122 3.19 2.38 12.55
CA ALA A 122 3.58 1.72 13.80
C ALA A 122 4.83 0.83 13.65
N ILE A 123 4.98 0.14 12.51
CA ILE A 123 6.19 -0.64 12.21
C ILE A 123 7.38 0.27 11.94
N ARG A 124 7.19 1.35 11.17
CA ARG A 124 8.25 2.35 10.90
C ARG A 124 8.79 2.94 12.19
N MET A 125 7.90 3.36 13.10
CA MET A 125 8.30 3.91 14.41
C MET A 125 9.04 2.90 15.27
N ARG A 126 8.58 1.64 15.31
CA ARG A 126 9.30 0.57 16.02
C ARG A 126 10.70 0.32 15.46
N LYS A 127 10.89 0.40 14.14
CA LYS A 127 12.19 0.20 13.49
C LYS A 127 13.13 1.37 13.77
N LEU A 128 12.65 2.62 13.71
CA LEU A 128 13.43 3.82 14.07
C LEU A 128 13.92 3.76 15.52
N ARG A 129 13.06 3.40 16.47
CA ARG A 129 13.44 3.29 17.88
C ARG A 129 14.56 2.27 18.13
N LYS A 130 14.64 1.20 17.33
CA LYS A 130 15.70 0.19 17.42
C LYS A 130 17.04 0.62 16.83
N LEU A 131 17.05 1.65 15.98
CA LEU A 131 18.27 2.17 15.36
C LEU A 131 18.91 3.28 16.22
N GLN A 132 18.17 3.85 17.16
CA GLN A 132 18.61 4.95 18.03
C GLN A 132 19.01 4.49 19.45
N GLY A 133 18.99 3.19 19.73
CA GLY A 133 19.44 2.58 20.99
C GLY A 133 20.37 1.42 20.71
#